data_AF-A0A0Q8LGZ2-F1
#
_entry.id   AF-A0A0Q8LGZ2-F1
#
_cell.length_a   1.000
_cell.length_b   1.000
_cell.length_c   1.000
_cell.angle_alpha   90.00
_cell.angle_beta   90.00
_cell.angle_gamma   90.00
#
_symmetry.space_group_name_H-M   'P 1'
#
loop_
_entity.id
_entity.type
_entity.pdbx_description
1 polymer ?
#
loop_
_entity_poly.entity_id
_entity_poly.type
_entity_poly.pdbx_seq_one_letter_code
_entity_poly.pdbx_strand_id
1 'polypeptide(L)'
;MSTTLPSQQGTAPGGDRPRATVRRRVWLTVLVVAIVGAVIGGSVVFAWMVDETHFDRPSQEFDQFAAEVESLPGVQSVEKERWVEAPTFSNPTSWMFVTVDRSGLPAVFDAACATDYPDPVSWSFRVQTPASAEVMLHATSAVPDAVSGDGRCPDFGFDAAPLVDELDRVAPGLTIQPIMWDVDKLALVAIEDELPNGFTHLLPLVEHADRLVAAAGVDPNEEVEINSANLGLVFEPRERGAYLALLAELAEDLGVTSFYADGGGAMADGKAIVQVVAPPSQHAAIEDAIQSSGLAVADYPIRFLEQ
;
A
#
# COMPACT_ATOMS: atom_id res chain seq x y z
N MET A 1 -52.43 -6.58 83.54
CA MET A 1 -52.10 -6.43 82.10
C MET A 1 -51.60 -7.77 81.61
N SER A 2 -52.26 -8.31 80.59
CA SER A 2 -52.27 -9.73 80.23
C SER A 2 -51.01 -10.23 79.51
N THR A 3 -50.75 -11.51 79.79
CA THR A 3 -49.75 -12.43 79.27
C THR A 3 -50.07 -12.94 77.86
N THR A 4 -49.12 -13.69 77.28
CA THR A 4 -49.22 -14.82 76.31
C THR A 4 -49.20 -14.56 74.79
N LEU A 5 -48.16 -15.11 74.13
CA LEU A 5 -48.15 -15.73 72.78
C LEU A 5 -49.04 -17.01 72.80
N PRO A 6 -49.67 -17.49 71.68
CA PRO A 6 -48.97 -18.25 70.61
C PRO A 6 -49.68 -18.39 69.22
N SER A 7 -49.06 -19.24 68.36
CA SER A 7 -49.67 -20.18 67.36
C SER A 7 -49.99 -19.68 65.93
N GLN A 8 -49.26 -20.12 64.88
CA GLN A 8 -49.51 -21.32 64.00
C GLN A 8 -50.87 -21.25 63.25
N GLN A 9 -51.07 -21.48 61.94
CA GLN A 9 -50.65 -22.58 61.05
C GLN A 9 -51.23 -22.36 59.61
N GLY A 10 -50.68 -23.05 58.59
CA GLY A 10 -51.35 -23.39 57.29
C GLY A 10 -51.14 -22.36 56.16
N THR A 11 -50.75 -22.70 54.92
CA THR A 11 -51.26 -23.76 54.04
C THR A 11 -50.27 -23.98 52.85
N ALA A 12 -50.05 -25.23 52.42
CA ALA A 12 -49.45 -25.60 51.11
C ALA A 12 -50.48 -25.36 49.96
N PRO A 13 -50.29 -25.73 48.66
CA PRO A 13 -49.14 -26.28 47.92
C PRO A 13 -48.90 -25.61 46.54
N GLY A 14 -47.92 -26.06 45.77
CA GLY A 14 -47.99 -25.99 44.29
C GLY A 14 -46.77 -25.40 43.60
N GLY A 15 -46.30 -26.08 42.55
CA GLY A 15 -45.42 -25.46 41.57
C GLY A 15 -44.36 -26.32 40.93
N ASP A 16 -44.57 -27.63 40.80
CA ASP A 16 -43.74 -28.46 39.92
C ASP A 16 -44.13 -28.19 38.46
N ARG A 17 -43.68 -27.04 37.91
CA ARG A 17 -43.63 -26.63 36.47
C ARG A 17 -43.26 -25.14 36.34
N PRO A 18 -41.96 -24.81 36.26
CA PRO A 18 -41.58 -23.77 35.28
C PRO A 18 -40.27 -24.06 34.54
N ARG A 19 -39.57 -25.18 34.81
CA ARG A 19 -38.25 -25.43 34.20
C ARG A 19 -38.31 -25.72 32.69
N ALA A 20 -39.32 -26.45 32.21
CA ALA A 20 -39.42 -26.82 30.81
C ALA A 20 -39.77 -25.63 29.89
N THR A 21 -40.64 -24.72 30.34
CA THR A 21 -41.05 -23.54 29.58
C THR A 21 -39.96 -22.47 29.54
N VAL A 22 -39.22 -22.27 30.63
CA VAL A 22 -38.06 -21.36 30.68
C VAL A 22 -36.93 -21.89 29.81
N ARG A 23 -36.60 -23.19 29.88
CA ARG A 23 -35.55 -23.80 29.06
C ARG A 23 -35.89 -23.75 27.55
N ARG A 24 -37.16 -23.94 27.19
CA ARG A 24 -37.64 -23.80 25.80
C ARG A 24 -37.58 -22.34 25.31
N ARG A 25 -37.91 -21.37 26.15
CA ARG A 25 -37.80 -19.94 25.82
C ARG A 25 -36.35 -19.52 25.64
N VAL A 26 -35.46 -19.91 26.55
CA VAL A 26 -34.01 -19.63 26.45
C VAL A 26 -33.43 -20.25 25.17
N TRP A 27 -33.80 -21.50 24.85
CA TRP A 27 -33.32 -22.16 23.63
C TRP A 27 -33.82 -21.46 22.35
N LEU A 28 -35.08 -21.01 22.33
CA LEU A 28 -35.61 -20.22 21.22
C LEU A 28 -34.91 -18.86 21.09
N THR A 29 -34.61 -18.18 22.20
CA THR A 29 -33.86 -16.91 22.16
C THR A 29 -32.44 -17.12 21.63
N VAL A 30 -31.74 -18.17 22.08
CA VAL A 30 -30.41 -18.52 21.59
C VAL A 30 -30.45 -18.87 20.11
N LEU A 31 -31.46 -19.62 19.66
CA LEU A 31 -31.66 -19.93 18.24
C LEU A 31 -31.88 -18.67 17.41
N VAL A 32 -32.71 -17.73 17.88
CA VAL A 32 -32.96 -16.46 17.19
C VAL A 32 -31.68 -15.62 17.11
N VAL A 33 -30.93 -15.51 18.21
CA VAL A 33 -29.66 -14.77 18.22
C VAL A 33 -28.63 -15.42 17.30
N ALA A 34 -28.56 -16.75 17.25
CA ALA A 34 -27.69 -17.48 16.34
C ALA A 34 -28.08 -17.27 14.87
N ILE A 35 -29.39 -17.27 14.55
CA ILE A 35 -29.88 -16.98 13.20
C ILE A 35 -29.56 -15.55 12.81
N VAL A 36 -29.83 -14.57 13.68
CA VAL A 36 -29.53 -13.16 13.41
C VAL A 36 -28.02 -12.96 13.25
N GLY A 37 -27.20 -13.58 14.11
CA GLY A 37 -25.74 -13.55 13.98
C GLY A 37 -25.25 -14.19 12.68
N ALA A 38 -25.86 -15.30 12.25
CA ALA A 38 -25.52 -15.96 10.98
C ALA A 38 -25.97 -15.13 9.76
N VAL A 39 -27.13 -14.47 9.82
CA VAL A 39 -27.60 -13.59 8.74
C VAL A 39 -26.75 -12.34 8.64
N ILE A 40 -26.43 -11.68 9.76
CA ILE A 40 -25.57 -10.49 9.78
C ILE A 40 -24.16 -10.88 9.34
N GLY A 41 -23.60 -11.95 9.91
CA GLY A 41 -22.28 -12.45 9.55
C GLY A 41 -22.19 -12.87 8.09
N GLY A 42 -23.21 -13.57 7.58
CA GLY A 42 -23.31 -13.91 6.17
C GLY A 42 -23.46 -12.68 5.26
N SER A 43 -24.17 -11.64 5.69
CA SER A 43 -24.32 -10.39 4.92
C SER A 43 -23.01 -9.60 4.88
N VAL A 44 -22.26 -9.58 5.99
CA VAL A 44 -20.93 -8.94 6.05
C VAL A 44 -19.95 -9.72 5.16
N VAL A 45 -19.86 -11.04 5.30
CA VAL A 45 -18.98 -11.86 4.44
C VAL A 45 -19.38 -11.75 2.97
N PHE A 46 -20.68 -11.70 2.66
CA PHE A 46 -21.14 -11.50 1.28
C PHE A 46 -20.79 -10.10 0.77
N ALA A 47 -20.92 -9.05 1.57
CA ALA A 47 -20.51 -7.69 1.21
C ALA A 47 -18.99 -7.58 1.01
N TRP A 48 -18.19 -8.32 1.77
CA TRP A 48 -16.74 -8.43 1.58
C TRP A 48 -16.34 -9.38 0.44
N MET A 49 -17.24 -10.27 0.00
CA MET A 49 -17.08 -11.13 -1.18
C MET A 49 -17.66 -10.50 -2.46
N VAL A 50 -18.24 -9.30 -2.41
CA VAL A 50 -18.42 -8.46 -3.60
C VAL A 50 -17.04 -7.90 -3.95
N ASP A 51 -16.19 -8.83 -4.37
CA ASP A 51 -15.00 -8.59 -5.16
C ASP A 51 -15.46 -7.87 -6.44
N GLU A 52 -14.74 -6.82 -6.81
CA GLU A 52 -15.08 -5.84 -7.85
C GLU A 52 -15.22 -6.53 -9.22
N THR A 53 -16.40 -7.07 -9.50
CA THR A 53 -16.65 -7.68 -10.81
C THR A 53 -16.71 -6.56 -11.85
N HIS A 54 -15.71 -6.49 -12.72
CA HIS A 54 -15.68 -5.58 -13.86
C HIS A 54 -16.70 -6.01 -14.91
N PHE A 55 -17.54 -5.08 -15.36
CA PHE A 55 -18.43 -5.28 -16.50
C PHE A 55 -18.06 -4.33 -17.64
N ASP A 56 -17.62 -4.90 -18.76
CA ASP A 56 -17.19 -4.15 -19.94
C ASP A 56 -18.18 -3.06 -20.37
N ARG A 57 -17.65 -1.88 -20.68
CA ARG A 57 -18.33 -0.71 -21.23
C ARG A 57 -17.53 -0.12 -22.40
N PRO A 58 -17.42 -0.86 -23.53
CA PRO A 58 -16.62 -0.42 -24.68
C PRO A 58 -17.06 0.96 -25.19
N SER A 59 -16.10 1.73 -25.69
CA SER A 59 -16.32 3.06 -26.29
C SER A 59 -15.44 3.23 -27.51
N GLN A 60 -16.05 3.55 -28.65
CA GLN A 60 -15.29 3.82 -29.88
C GLN A 60 -14.38 5.05 -29.73
N GLU A 61 -14.81 6.05 -28.97
CA GLU A 61 -14.02 7.26 -28.71
C GLU A 61 -12.80 6.94 -27.86
N PHE A 62 -12.96 6.10 -26.82
CA PHE A 62 -11.84 5.63 -26.01
C PHE A 62 -10.90 4.72 -26.81
N ASP A 63 -11.47 3.88 -27.68
CA ASP A 63 -10.70 3.00 -28.55
C ASP A 63 -9.83 3.77 -29.53
N GLN A 64 -10.36 4.86 -30.10
CA GLN A 64 -9.65 5.77 -30.98
C GLN A 64 -8.53 6.49 -30.24
N PHE A 65 -8.83 7.05 -29.06
CA PHE A 65 -7.82 7.73 -28.25
C PHE A 65 -6.66 6.80 -27.86
N ALA A 66 -6.95 5.57 -27.44
CA ALA A 66 -5.91 4.59 -27.14
C ALA A 66 -5.06 4.23 -28.39
N ALA A 67 -5.67 4.15 -29.58
CA ALA A 67 -4.94 3.90 -30.82
C ALA A 67 -4.06 5.10 -31.23
N GLU A 68 -4.49 6.33 -30.93
CA GLU A 68 -3.66 7.54 -31.11
C GLU A 68 -2.42 7.48 -30.21
N VAL A 69 -2.60 7.16 -28.93
CA VAL A 69 -1.49 6.98 -27.97
C VAL A 69 -0.54 5.86 -28.42
N GLU A 70 -1.08 4.71 -28.84
CA GLU A 70 -0.30 3.56 -29.32
C GLU A 70 0.55 3.91 -30.56
N SER A 71 0.09 4.87 -31.39
CA SER A 71 0.81 5.31 -32.59
C SER A 71 1.97 6.28 -32.32
N LEU A 72 2.12 6.76 -31.09
CA LEU A 72 3.16 7.74 -30.74
C LEU A 72 4.57 7.10 -30.77
N PRO A 73 5.59 7.84 -31.26
CA PRO A 73 6.97 7.36 -31.23
C PRO A 73 7.44 7.01 -29.81
N GLY A 74 8.05 5.83 -29.66
CA GLY A 74 8.55 5.33 -28.38
C GLY A 74 7.51 4.57 -27.55
N VAL A 75 6.23 4.53 -27.96
CA VAL A 75 5.24 3.64 -27.35
C VAL A 75 5.38 2.24 -27.93
N GLN A 76 5.46 1.24 -27.05
CA GLN A 76 5.61 -0.16 -27.42
C GLN A 76 4.28 -0.91 -27.42
N SER A 77 3.44 -0.63 -26.43
CA SER A 77 2.10 -1.22 -26.33
C SER A 77 1.17 -0.32 -25.52
N VAL A 78 -0.12 -0.44 -25.82
CA VAL A 78 -1.20 0.15 -25.02
C VAL A 78 -2.22 -0.94 -24.71
N GLU A 79 -2.39 -1.22 -23.43
CA GLU A 79 -3.52 -2.00 -22.93
C GLU A 79 -4.59 -1.04 -22.42
N LYS A 80 -5.85 -1.39 -22.63
CA LYS A 80 -6.98 -0.51 -22.30
C LYS A 80 -8.15 -1.33 -21.81
N GLU A 81 -8.83 -0.79 -20.82
CA GLU A 81 -10.06 -1.37 -20.32
C GLU A 81 -11.02 -0.23 -19.96
N ARG A 82 -12.31 -0.47 -20.19
CA ARG A 82 -13.36 0.41 -19.72
C ARG A 82 -14.47 -0.43 -19.14
N TRP A 83 -14.74 -0.26 -17.85
CA TRP A 83 -15.67 -1.10 -17.11
C TRP A 83 -16.54 -0.29 -16.16
N VAL A 84 -17.56 -0.94 -15.59
CA VAL A 84 -18.24 -0.49 -14.37
C VAL A 84 -18.15 -1.59 -13.32
N GLU A 85 -18.07 -1.20 -12.06
CA GLU A 85 -18.01 -2.11 -10.93
C GLU A 85 -19.41 -2.38 -10.36
N ALA A 86 -19.66 -3.62 -9.97
CA ALA A 86 -20.81 -3.94 -9.12
C ALA A 86 -20.50 -3.60 -7.65
N PRO A 87 -21.50 -3.19 -6.85
CA PRO A 87 -22.93 -3.09 -7.18
C PRO A 87 -23.35 -1.67 -7.59
N THR A 88 -22.42 -0.70 -7.61
CA THR A 88 -22.73 0.71 -7.87
C THR A 88 -23.14 0.92 -9.32
N PHE A 89 -22.57 0.16 -10.27
CA PHE A 89 -22.80 0.25 -11.71
C PHE A 89 -22.85 1.72 -12.19
N SER A 90 -22.00 2.56 -11.62
CA SER A 90 -22.01 4.01 -11.76
C SER A 90 -21.28 4.43 -13.04
N ASN A 91 -20.59 5.59 -13.02
CA ASN A 91 -19.83 6.07 -14.17
C ASN A 91 -18.74 5.05 -14.56
N PRO A 92 -18.55 4.76 -15.85
CA PRO A 92 -17.49 3.86 -16.28
C PRO A 92 -16.10 4.35 -15.88
N THR A 93 -15.29 3.45 -15.33
CA THR A 93 -13.86 3.65 -15.16
C THR A 93 -13.20 3.37 -16.50
N SER A 94 -12.42 4.33 -17.01
CA SER A 94 -11.54 4.12 -18.18
C SER A 94 -10.11 4.01 -17.67
N TRP A 95 -9.38 3.00 -18.11
CA TRP A 95 -7.99 2.77 -17.72
C TRP A 95 -7.13 2.50 -18.93
N MET A 96 -5.92 3.04 -18.92
CA MET A 96 -4.92 2.82 -19.95
C MET A 96 -3.58 2.46 -19.31
N PHE A 97 -3.01 1.35 -19.75
CA PHE A 97 -1.64 0.96 -19.42
C PHE A 97 -0.76 1.13 -20.64
N VAL A 98 0.26 1.99 -20.54
CA VAL A 98 1.14 2.34 -21.65
C VAL A 98 2.55 1.85 -21.34
N THR A 99 3.10 0.97 -22.18
CA THR A 99 4.53 0.65 -22.17
C THR A 99 5.24 1.60 -23.12
N VAL A 100 6.20 2.38 -22.62
CA VAL A 100 6.84 3.46 -23.38
C VAL A 100 8.32 3.56 -23.05
N ASP A 101 9.14 3.86 -24.04
CA ASP A 101 10.54 4.23 -23.85
C ASP A 101 10.64 5.62 -23.21
N ARG A 102 11.67 5.85 -22.40
CA ARG A 102 11.90 7.16 -21.78
C ARG A 102 11.83 8.34 -22.77
N SER A 103 12.32 8.16 -23.99
CA SER A 103 12.30 9.22 -25.02
C SER A 103 10.90 9.58 -25.54
N GLY A 104 9.94 8.65 -25.47
CA GLY A 104 8.55 8.84 -25.89
C GLY A 104 7.65 9.41 -24.80
N LEU A 105 8.05 9.31 -23.52
CA LEU A 105 7.25 9.72 -22.37
C LEU A 105 6.66 11.14 -22.47
N PRO A 106 7.41 12.19 -22.87
CA PRO A 106 6.84 13.54 -22.99
C PRO A 106 5.71 13.63 -24.01
N ALA A 107 5.83 12.95 -25.15
CA ALA A 107 4.80 12.97 -26.19
C ALA A 107 3.51 12.28 -25.72
N VAL A 108 3.63 11.22 -24.92
CA VAL A 108 2.47 10.54 -24.31
C VAL A 108 1.79 11.45 -23.28
N PHE A 109 2.55 12.16 -22.44
CA PHE A 109 1.97 13.12 -21.50
C PHE A 109 1.28 14.29 -22.23
N ASP A 110 1.89 14.82 -23.29
CA ASP A 110 1.26 15.86 -24.12
C ASP A 110 -0.05 15.35 -24.73
N ALA A 111 -0.09 14.12 -25.25
CA ALA A 111 -1.30 13.52 -25.82
C ALA A 111 -2.38 13.27 -24.75
N ALA A 112 -2.00 12.82 -23.55
CA ALA A 112 -2.91 12.62 -22.43
C ALA A 112 -3.55 13.95 -21.97
N CYS A 113 -2.76 15.02 -21.90
CA CYS A 113 -3.22 16.35 -21.53
C CYS A 113 -4.08 17.03 -22.61
N ALA A 114 -3.76 16.83 -23.89
CA ALA A 114 -4.43 17.48 -25.02
C ALA A 114 -5.64 16.71 -25.57
N THR A 115 -6.01 15.58 -24.94
CA THR A 115 -7.07 14.71 -25.45
C THR A 115 -8.44 15.40 -25.48
N ASP A 116 -9.18 15.14 -26.56
CA ASP A 116 -10.59 15.50 -26.69
C ASP A 116 -11.53 14.44 -26.07
N TYR A 117 -11.00 13.32 -25.58
CA TYR A 117 -11.81 12.29 -24.90
C TYR A 117 -12.44 12.87 -23.62
N PRO A 118 -13.78 12.76 -23.46
CA PRO A 118 -14.49 13.52 -22.44
C PRO A 118 -14.45 12.90 -21.03
N ASP A 119 -14.19 11.59 -20.92
CA ASP A 119 -14.22 10.88 -19.64
C ASP A 119 -12.82 10.85 -19.00
N PRO A 120 -12.74 10.86 -17.65
CA PRO A 120 -11.48 10.65 -16.94
C PRO A 120 -10.85 9.29 -17.27
N VAL A 121 -9.52 9.27 -17.35
CA VAL A 121 -8.73 8.05 -17.60
C VAL A 121 -7.74 7.86 -16.45
N SER A 122 -7.79 6.71 -15.80
CA SER A 122 -6.73 6.27 -14.90
C SER A 122 -5.57 5.74 -15.74
N TRP A 123 -4.37 6.21 -15.44
CA TRP A 123 -3.18 5.88 -16.23
C TRP A 123 -2.21 5.02 -15.44
N SER A 124 -1.70 4.00 -16.10
CA SER A 124 -0.52 3.26 -15.68
C SER A 124 0.54 3.39 -16.79
N PHE A 125 1.77 3.69 -16.44
CA PHE A 125 2.88 3.71 -17.39
C PHE A 125 3.96 2.75 -16.93
N ARG A 126 4.44 1.92 -17.85
CA ARG A 126 5.70 1.21 -17.73
C ARG A 126 6.73 1.93 -18.57
N VAL A 127 7.64 2.66 -17.92
CA VAL A 127 8.67 3.43 -18.61
C VAL A 127 9.98 2.64 -18.64
N GLN A 128 10.41 2.26 -19.84
CA GLN A 128 11.69 1.59 -20.05
C GLN A 128 12.80 2.61 -20.30
N THR A 129 13.88 2.50 -19.54
CA THR A 129 14.99 3.45 -19.57
C THR A 129 16.23 2.87 -20.26
N PRO A 130 17.16 3.71 -20.77
CA PRO A 130 18.36 3.22 -21.46
C PRO A 130 19.29 2.35 -20.60
N ALA A 131 19.39 2.59 -19.29
CA ALA A 131 20.17 1.78 -18.36
C ALA A 131 19.39 0.57 -17.82
N SER A 132 18.31 0.17 -18.50
CA SER A 132 17.47 -0.99 -18.19
C SER A 132 16.74 -0.88 -16.85
N ALA A 133 16.62 0.31 -16.24
CA ALA A 133 15.65 0.52 -15.19
C ALA A 133 14.22 0.55 -15.77
N GLU A 134 13.25 0.08 -15.01
CA GLU A 134 11.83 0.17 -15.33
C GLU A 134 11.14 1.04 -14.28
N VAL A 135 10.41 2.07 -14.70
CA VAL A 135 9.67 2.94 -13.78
C VAL A 135 8.18 2.78 -14.01
N MET A 136 7.48 2.34 -12.98
CA MET A 136 6.03 2.14 -12.99
C MET A 136 5.35 3.38 -12.40
N LEU A 137 4.64 4.14 -13.24
CA LEU A 137 3.94 5.35 -12.84
C LEU A 137 2.44 5.10 -12.84
N HIS A 138 1.73 5.60 -11.82
CA HIS A 138 0.28 5.47 -11.73
C HIS A 138 -0.37 6.80 -11.39
N ALA A 139 -1.30 7.24 -12.22
CA ALA A 139 -2.14 8.40 -11.96
C ALA A 139 -3.60 7.96 -11.92
N THR A 140 -4.25 8.16 -10.78
CA THR A 140 -5.70 7.91 -10.67
C THR A 140 -6.43 9.19 -11.06
N SER A 141 -7.51 9.05 -11.84
CA SER A 141 -8.39 10.19 -12.05
C SER A 141 -9.15 10.47 -10.75
N ALA A 142 -8.87 11.60 -10.11
CA ALA A 142 -9.59 12.02 -8.91
C ALA A 142 -11.11 12.08 -9.16
N VAL A 143 -11.88 11.75 -8.11
CA VAL A 143 -13.35 11.72 -8.10
C VAL A 143 -13.94 13.05 -8.64
N PRO A 144 -15.07 13.04 -9.38
CA PRO A 144 -15.57 14.18 -10.15
C PRO A 144 -15.94 15.47 -9.39
N ASP A 145 -15.85 15.49 -8.05
CA ASP A 145 -16.26 16.64 -7.23
C ASP A 145 -15.16 17.71 -7.05
N ALA A 146 -13.97 17.52 -7.63
CA ALA A 146 -12.96 18.56 -7.73
C ALA A 146 -13.34 19.57 -8.84
N VAL A 147 -14.27 20.47 -8.52
CA VAL A 147 -14.57 21.66 -9.32
C VAL A 147 -13.40 22.63 -9.18
N SER A 148 -12.27 22.38 -9.85
CA SER A 148 -11.25 23.36 -10.30
C SER A 148 -9.98 22.64 -10.76
N GLY A 149 -9.71 22.66 -12.06
CA GLY A 149 -8.43 22.24 -12.65
C GLY A 149 -8.65 21.33 -13.87
N ASP A 150 -7.84 21.47 -14.91
CA ASP A 150 -7.84 20.64 -16.10
C ASP A 150 -7.47 19.17 -15.77
N GLY A 151 -8.38 18.44 -15.11
CA GLY A 151 -8.23 17.05 -14.62
C GLY A 151 -8.15 15.98 -15.72
N ARG A 152 -7.61 16.33 -16.88
CA ARG A 152 -7.35 15.44 -18.02
C ARG A 152 -5.91 14.95 -18.05
N CYS A 153 -4.97 15.74 -17.53
CA CYS A 153 -3.57 15.34 -17.44
C CYS A 153 -3.38 14.26 -16.37
N PRO A 154 -2.49 13.27 -16.59
CA PRO A 154 -2.03 12.39 -15.53
C PRO A 154 -1.38 13.21 -14.42
N ASP A 155 -1.91 13.10 -13.20
CA ASP A 155 -1.32 13.67 -11.99
C ASP A 155 -0.81 12.54 -11.09
N PHE A 156 0.50 12.55 -10.85
CA PHE A 156 1.18 11.55 -10.02
C PHE A 156 1.46 12.07 -8.60
N GLY A 157 1.26 13.38 -8.35
CA GLY A 157 1.73 14.06 -7.14
C GLY A 157 3.23 14.37 -7.11
N PHE A 158 3.96 14.10 -8.20
CA PHE A 158 5.39 14.38 -8.36
C PHE A 158 5.78 14.60 -9.84
N ASP A 159 6.95 15.19 -10.06
CA ASP A 159 7.54 15.42 -11.38
C ASP A 159 8.08 14.10 -11.97
N ALA A 160 7.23 13.38 -12.69
CA ALA A 160 7.55 12.04 -13.17
C ALA A 160 8.74 11.98 -14.15
N ALA A 161 8.82 12.86 -15.15
CA ALA A 161 9.86 12.76 -16.18
C ALA A 161 11.29 12.99 -15.63
N PRO A 162 11.56 14.03 -14.81
CA PRO A 162 12.87 14.17 -14.18
C PRO A 162 13.18 13.05 -13.18
N LEU A 163 12.18 12.56 -12.43
CA LEU A 163 12.38 11.44 -11.52
C LEU A 163 12.79 10.16 -12.26
N VAL A 164 12.18 9.86 -13.41
CA VAL A 164 12.57 8.70 -14.24
C VAL A 164 14.02 8.84 -14.73
N ASP A 165 14.45 10.03 -15.17
CA ASP A 165 15.85 10.26 -15.57
C ASP A 165 16.83 10.02 -14.42
N GLU A 166 16.45 10.46 -13.22
CA GLU A 166 17.28 10.31 -12.05
C GLU A 166 17.36 8.85 -11.58
N LEU A 167 16.24 8.11 -11.64
CA LEU A 167 16.18 6.67 -11.35
C LEU A 167 17.03 5.84 -12.33
N ASP A 168 16.96 6.13 -13.63
CA ASP A 168 17.84 5.51 -14.65
C ASP A 168 19.33 5.71 -14.31
N ARG A 169 19.66 6.88 -13.77
CA ARG A 169 21.04 7.25 -13.42
C ARG A 169 21.54 6.59 -12.14
N VAL A 170 20.70 6.48 -11.10
CA VAL A 170 21.13 6.03 -9.76
C VAL A 170 20.85 4.57 -9.47
N ALA A 171 19.86 3.99 -10.14
CA ALA A 171 19.36 2.64 -9.89
C ALA A 171 19.20 1.86 -11.21
N PRO A 172 20.27 1.71 -12.01
CA PRO A 172 20.20 1.00 -13.28
C PRO A 172 19.77 -0.46 -13.06
N GLY A 173 18.87 -0.95 -13.91
CA GLY A 173 18.39 -2.34 -13.85
C GLY A 173 17.33 -2.62 -12.78
N LEU A 174 16.90 -1.62 -11.99
CA LEU A 174 15.82 -1.81 -11.01
C LEU A 174 14.46 -1.48 -11.61
N THR A 175 13.44 -2.22 -11.17
CA THR A 175 12.04 -1.87 -11.41
C THR A 175 11.52 -1.12 -10.19
N ILE A 176 11.21 0.17 -10.34
CA ILE A 176 10.77 1.04 -9.24
C ILE A 176 9.39 1.60 -9.55
N GLN A 177 8.51 1.58 -8.55
CA GLN A 177 7.22 2.26 -8.54
C GLN A 177 7.28 3.43 -7.55
N PRO A 178 7.46 4.67 -8.04
CA PRO A 178 7.28 5.84 -7.21
C PRO A 178 5.80 6.04 -6.88
N ILE A 179 5.50 6.36 -5.63
CA ILE A 179 4.15 6.63 -5.17
C ILE A 179 4.19 7.68 -4.06
N MET A 180 3.20 8.57 -4.03
CA MET A 180 2.96 9.44 -2.89
C MET A 180 2.10 8.69 -1.87
N TRP A 181 2.65 8.44 -0.68
CA TRP A 181 1.87 8.01 0.48
C TRP A 181 1.48 9.22 1.30
N ASP A 182 0.27 9.17 1.85
CA ASP A 182 -0.35 10.34 2.48
C ASP A 182 -0.25 11.56 1.54
N VAL A 183 -0.35 12.80 2.06
CA VAL A 183 -0.41 13.98 1.17
C VAL A 183 0.95 14.32 0.55
N ASP A 184 2.08 13.96 1.20
CA ASP A 184 3.38 14.56 0.86
C ASP A 184 4.60 13.60 0.95
N LYS A 185 4.44 12.31 1.27
CA LYS A 185 5.57 11.39 1.45
C LYS A 185 5.87 10.60 0.18
N LEU A 186 7.05 10.84 -0.43
CA LEU A 186 7.51 10.04 -1.56
C LEU A 186 8.01 8.66 -1.10
N ALA A 187 7.41 7.60 -1.64
CA ALA A 187 7.99 6.26 -1.56
C ALA A 187 8.49 5.77 -2.90
N LEU A 188 9.60 5.03 -2.84
CA LEU A 188 10.19 4.32 -3.95
C LEU A 188 10.07 2.83 -3.65
N VAL A 189 9.09 2.19 -4.30
CA VAL A 189 8.81 0.77 -4.12
C VAL A 189 9.56 -0.04 -5.17
N ALA A 190 10.52 -0.87 -4.76
CA ALA A 190 11.16 -1.81 -5.68
C ALA A 190 10.26 -3.02 -5.93
N ILE A 191 9.98 -3.28 -7.20
CA ILE A 191 9.21 -4.44 -7.66
C ILE A 191 10.20 -5.50 -8.11
N GLU A 192 10.16 -6.67 -7.47
CA GLU A 192 11.13 -7.74 -7.66
C GLU A 192 10.41 -8.99 -8.18
N ASP A 193 10.77 -9.46 -9.37
CA ASP A 193 10.24 -10.71 -9.94
C ASP A 193 10.74 -11.95 -9.19
N GLU A 194 11.98 -11.89 -8.72
CA GLU A 194 12.62 -12.90 -7.87
C GLU A 194 13.19 -12.22 -6.63
N LEU A 195 12.95 -12.81 -5.45
CA LEU A 195 13.45 -12.27 -4.19
C LEU A 195 14.99 -12.30 -4.18
N PRO A 196 15.67 -11.15 -4.19
CA PRO A 196 17.12 -11.11 -4.11
C PRO A 196 17.59 -11.59 -2.73
N ASN A 197 18.81 -12.09 -2.66
CA ASN A 197 19.43 -12.46 -1.40
C ASN A 197 20.08 -11.22 -0.75
N GLY A 198 19.27 -10.37 -0.11
CA GLY A 198 19.71 -9.12 0.49
C GLY A 198 19.03 -7.88 -0.10
N PHE A 199 19.48 -6.71 0.36
CA PHE A 199 18.99 -5.40 -0.07
C PHE A 199 20.10 -4.45 -0.58
N THR A 200 21.33 -4.95 -0.79
CA THR A 200 22.46 -4.10 -1.17
C THR A 200 22.26 -3.40 -2.52
N HIS A 201 21.49 -3.99 -3.43
CA HIS A 201 21.10 -3.38 -4.71
C HIS A 201 20.22 -2.14 -4.55
N LEU A 202 19.60 -1.93 -3.38
CA LEU A 202 18.75 -0.78 -3.07
C LEU A 202 19.50 0.36 -2.38
N LEU A 203 20.73 0.11 -1.91
CA LEU A 203 21.55 1.15 -1.26
C LEU A 203 21.76 2.41 -2.12
N PRO A 204 21.89 2.33 -3.46
CA PRO A 204 21.94 3.53 -4.29
C PRO A 204 20.72 4.44 -4.16
N LEU A 205 19.52 3.89 -3.87
CA LEU A 205 18.32 4.70 -3.62
C LEU A 205 18.45 5.49 -2.31
N VAL A 206 19.01 4.87 -1.26
CA VAL A 206 19.34 5.55 0.00
C VAL A 206 20.40 6.61 -0.29
N GLU A 207 21.51 6.23 -0.93
CA GLU A 207 22.64 7.12 -1.24
C GLU A 207 22.22 8.35 -2.04
N HIS A 208 21.23 8.25 -2.93
CA HIS A 208 20.82 9.34 -3.79
C HIS A 208 19.43 9.91 -3.49
N ALA A 209 18.89 9.65 -2.29
CA ALA A 209 17.56 10.09 -1.89
C ALA A 209 17.34 11.61 -2.04
N ASP A 210 18.35 12.44 -1.75
CA ASP A 210 18.28 13.90 -1.90
C ASP A 210 18.04 14.34 -3.35
N ARG A 211 18.69 13.65 -4.30
CA ARG A 211 18.53 13.94 -5.72
C ARG A 211 17.23 13.38 -6.27
N LEU A 212 16.80 12.22 -5.80
CA LEU A 212 15.51 11.61 -6.16
C LEU A 212 14.35 12.49 -5.70
N VAL A 213 14.40 13.00 -4.46
CA VAL A 213 13.44 13.98 -3.93
C VAL A 213 13.43 15.25 -4.78
N ALA A 214 14.60 15.82 -5.06
CA ALA A 214 14.70 17.02 -5.88
C ALA A 214 14.17 16.80 -7.31
N ALA A 215 14.41 15.62 -7.90
CA ALA A 215 13.92 15.25 -9.22
C ALA A 215 12.40 15.00 -9.24
N ALA A 216 11.85 14.49 -8.14
CA ALA A 216 10.41 14.35 -7.95
C ALA A 216 9.70 15.69 -7.71
N GLY A 217 10.43 16.78 -7.48
CA GLY A 217 9.84 18.10 -7.21
C GLY A 217 9.14 18.19 -5.85
N VAL A 218 9.38 17.24 -4.94
CA VAL A 218 8.79 17.22 -3.58
C VAL A 218 9.66 18.02 -2.60
N ASP A 219 9.10 18.39 -1.44
CA ASP A 219 9.82 19.21 -0.46
C ASP A 219 11.08 18.46 0.05
N PRO A 220 12.27 19.08 -0.02
CA PRO A 220 13.53 18.44 0.38
C PRO A 220 13.66 18.10 1.86
N ASN A 221 12.70 18.50 2.70
CA ASN A 221 12.66 18.17 4.12
C ASN A 221 11.68 17.04 4.44
N GLU A 222 10.88 16.60 3.48
CA GLU A 222 9.93 15.50 3.68
C GLU A 222 10.64 14.16 3.77
N GLU A 223 10.02 13.25 4.52
CA GLU A 223 10.50 11.89 4.66
C GLU A 223 10.43 11.15 3.32
N VAL A 224 11.38 10.24 3.12
CA VAL A 224 11.41 9.34 1.97
C VAL A 224 11.28 7.92 2.46
N GLU A 225 10.43 7.15 1.79
CA GLU A 225 10.30 5.73 2.03
C GLU A 225 10.99 4.92 0.92
N ILE A 226 11.81 3.94 1.30
CA ILE A 226 12.29 2.88 0.41
C ILE A 226 11.64 1.59 0.86
N ASN A 227 10.93 0.95 -0.06
CA ASN A 227 10.13 -0.23 0.24
C ASN A 227 10.39 -1.31 -0.80
N SER A 228 10.56 -2.55 -0.35
CA SER A 228 10.82 -3.73 -1.17
C SER A 228 10.53 -4.97 -0.34
N ALA A 229 10.72 -6.15 -0.93
CA ALA A 229 10.54 -7.38 -0.18
C ALA A 229 11.57 -7.56 0.95
N ASN A 230 12.77 -6.95 0.87
CA ASN A 230 13.86 -7.13 1.85
C ASN A 230 14.30 -5.85 2.56
N LEU A 231 13.81 -4.69 2.15
CA LEU A 231 14.15 -3.41 2.76
C LEU A 231 12.90 -2.56 2.90
N GLY A 232 12.68 -2.11 4.13
CA GLY A 232 11.61 -1.20 4.50
C GLY A 232 12.16 -0.09 5.39
N LEU A 233 12.07 1.16 4.96
CA LEU A 233 12.78 2.24 5.62
C LEU A 233 12.07 3.55 5.31
N VAL A 234 11.76 4.32 6.35
CA VAL A 234 11.37 5.73 6.25
C VAL A 234 12.46 6.56 6.92
N PHE A 235 12.91 7.64 6.28
CA PHE A 235 13.95 8.49 6.82
C PHE A 235 13.86 9.91 6.28
N GLU A 236 14.32 10.86 7.10
CA GLU A 236 14.54 12.22 6.63
C GLU A 236 15.83 12.28 5.77
N PRO A 237 15.90 13.14 4.73
CA PRO A 237 17.08 13.28 3.88
C PRO A 237 18.39 13.57 4.65
N ARG A 238 18.32 14.19 5.83
CA ARG A 238 19.48 14.44 6.70
C ARG A 238 20.07 13.16 7.32
N GLU A 239 19.28 12.11 7.44
CA GLU A 239 19.65 10.83 8.09
C GLU A 239 20.26 9.84 7.09
N ARG A 240 20.16 10.15 5.79
CA ARG A 240 20.70 9.38 4.66
C ARG A 240 22.08 8.78 4.91
N GLY A 241 23.04 9.61 5.34
CA GLY A 241 24.43 9.17 5.51
C GLY A 241 24.60 8.14 6.63
N ALA A 242 23.84 8.28 7.71
CA ALA A 242 23.86 7.36 8.84
C ALA A 242 23.12 6.06 8.51
N TYR A 243 21.96 6.13 7.83
CA TYR A 243 21.26 4.95 7.33
C TYR A 243 22.10 4.19 6.30
N LEU A 244 22.73 4.86 5.34
CA LEU A 244 23.58 4.21 4.34
C LEU A 244 24.75 3.45 4.99
N ALA A 245 25.41 4.07 5.98
CA ALA A 245 26.51 3.43 6.70
C ALA A 245 26.03 2.21 7.50
N LEU A 246 24.92 2.34 8.23
CA LEU A 246 24.32 1.24 9.00
C LEU A 246 23.92 0.08 8.07
N LEU A 247 23.17 0.36 7.01
CA LEU A 247 22.67 -0.68 6.09
C LEU A 247 23.80 -1.41 5.37
N ALA A 248 24.88 -0.71 5.00
CA ALA A 248 26.06 -1.33 4.43
C ALA A 248 26.74 -2.28 5.43
N GLU A 249 26.97 -1.85 6.67
CA GLU A 249 27.56 -2.70 7.73
C GLU A 249 26.68 -3.93 8.02
N LEU A 250 25.37 -3.73 8.17
CA LEU A 250 24.41 -4.80 8.41
C LEU A 250 24.47 -5.86 7.30
N ALA A 251 24.47 -5.44 6.03
CA ALA A 251 24.46 -6.36 4.91
C ALA A 251 25.83 -7.02 4.66
N GLU A 252 26.91 -6.24 4.61
CA GLU A 252 28.23 -6.71 4.18
C GLU A 252 28.98 -7.46 5.28
N ASP A 253 28.92 -6.96 6.52
CA ASP A 253 29.72 -7.50 7.63
C ASP A 253 28.93 -8.44 8.53
N LEU A 254 27.63 -8.18 8.71
CA LEU A 254 26.77 -8.91 9.65
C LEU A 254 25.79 -9.87 8.96
N GLY A 255 25.78 -9.92 7.63
CA GLY A 255 25.02 -10.89 6.84
C GLY A 255 23.50 -10.73 6.97
N VAL A 256 23.02 -9.52 7.23
CA VAL A 256 21.60 -9.21 7.23
C VAL A 256 21.05 -9.29 5.81
N THR A 257 19.99 -10.06 5.62
CA THR A 257 19.33 -10.24 4.31
C THR A 257 18.04 -9.43 4.18
N SER A 258 17.41 -9.07 5.29
CA SER A 258 16.25 -8.19 5.29
C SER A 258 16.24 -7.25 6.48
N PHE A 259 15.87 -5.98 6.27
CA PHE A 259 15.81 -4.94 7.29
C PHE A 259 14.54 -4.09 7.11
N TYR A 260 13.72 -3.99 8.15
CA TYR A 260 12.53 -3.14 8.14
C TYR A 260 12.51 -2.26 9.38
N ALA A 261 12.39 -0.96 9.19
CA ALA A 261 12.30 0.01 10.25
C ALA A 261 11.26 1.09 9.94
N ASP A 262 10.80 1.74 11.01
CA ASP A 262 10.06 3.00 10.98
C ASP A 262 8.85 3.05 10.04
N GLY A 263 8.03 1.99 10.06
CA GLY A 263 6.79 1.94 9.27
C GLY A 263 6.95 1.60 7.79
N GLY A 264 8.17 1.33 7.29
CA GLY A 264 8.45 0.89 5.91
C GLY A 264 8.00 -0.55 5.57
N GLY A 265 6.85 -0.97 6.09
CA GLY A 265 6.29 -2.31 5.97
C GLY A 265 5.08 -2.44 6.90
N ALA A 266 4.12 -3.30 6.58
CA ALA A 266 2.86 -3.43 7.30
C ALA A 266 3.08 -3.68 8.81
N MET A 267 3.05 -2.61 9.61
CA MET A 267 3.16 -2.69 11.06
C MET A 267 1.87 -3.33 11.60
N ALA A 268 1.96 -4.60 12.00
CA ALA A 268 0.80 -5.37 12.45
C ALA A 268 0.18 -4.88 13.77
N ASP A 269 0.89 -4.04 14.54
CA ASP A 269 0.48 -3.62 15.88
C ASP A 269 0.61 -2.10 16.16
N GLY A 270 1.00 -1.31 15.17
CA GLY A 270 1.14 0.15 15.28
C GLY A 270 2.27 0.63 16.20
N LYS A 271 3.25 -0.22 16.52
CA LYS A 271 4.43 0.15 17.31
C LYS A 271 5.68 0.17 16.44
N ALA A 272 6.49 1.22 16.61
CA ALA A 272 7.81 1.28 16.01
C ALA A 272 8.67 0.11 16.52
N ILE A 273 9.13 -0.72 15.58
CA ILE A 273 9.95 -1.91 15.82
C ILE A 273 10.91 -2.06 14.64
N VAL A 274 12.13 -2.50 14.91
CA VAL A 274 13.09 -2.89 13.86
C VAL A 274 12.99 -4.40 13.66
N GLN A 275 12.75 -4.84 12.43
CA GLN A 275 12.71 -6.25 12.07
C GLN A 275 13.91 -6.60 11.20
N VAL A 276 14.60 -7.70 11.55
CA VAL A 276 15.85 -8.09 10.89
C VAL A 276 15.83 -9.58 10.59
N VAL A 277 16.21 -9.96 9.37
CA VAL A 277 16.51 -11.35 9.00
C VAL A 277 18.03 -11.49 8.92
N ALA A 278 18.62 -12.30 9.80
CA ALA A 278 20.08 -12.45 9.90
C ALA A 278 20.49 -13.77 10.58
N PRO A 279 21.77 -14.18 10.49
CA PRO A 279 22.29 -15.34 11.22
C PRO A 279 22.24 -15.13 12.75
N PRO A 280 21.79 -16.14 13.54
CA PRO A 280 21.72 -16.05 15.01
C PRO A 280 23.04 -15.70 15.70
N SER A 281 24.17 -16.04 15.09
CA SER A 281 25.50 -15.72 15.62
C SER A 281 25.83 -14.23 15.59
N GLN A 282 25.11 -13.43 14.81
CA GLN A 282 25.36 -11.99 14.63
C GLN A 282 24.38 -11.08 15.39
N HIS A 283 23.34 -11.63 16.03
CA HIS A 283 22.28 -10.83 16.65
C HIS A 283 22.80 -9.76 17.62
N ALA A 284 23.74 -10.11 18.49
CA ALA A 284 24.31 -9.16 19.45
C ALA A 284 25.12 -8.03 18.78
N ALA A 285 25.83 -8.33 17.69
CA ALA A 285 26.57 -7.32 16.93
C ALA A 285 25.62 -6.39 16.15
N ILE A 286 24.53 -6.95 15.61
CA ILE A 286 23.48 -6.18 14.92
C ILE A 286 22.78 -5.22 15.90
N GLU A 287 22.45 -5.69 17.11
CA GLU A 287 21.87 -4.84 18.14
C GLU A 287 22.80 -3.68 18.50
N ASP A 288 24.10 -3.94 18.68
CA ASP A 288 25.12 -2.92 18.99
C ASP A 288 25.29 -1.91 17.84
N ALA A 289 25.32 -2.38 16.58
CA ALA A 289 25.40 -1.52 15.39
C ALA A 289 24.18 -0.59 15.28
N ILE A 290 22.97 -1.11 15.46
CA ILE A 290 21.74 -0.30 15.43
C ILE A 290 21.73 0.71 16.58
N GLN A 291 22.08 0.30 17.80
CA GLN A 291 22.10 1.19 18.97
C GLN A 291 23.16 2.31 18.86
N SER A 292 24.29 2.02 18.22
CA SER A 292 25.39 2.97 18.03
C SER A 292 25.23 3.87 16.79
N SER A 293 24.25 3.59 15.93
CA SER A 293 24.02 4.32 14.66
C SER A 293 23.69 5.81 14.84
N GLY A 294 23.18 6.21 16.01
CA GLY A 294 22.70 7.56 16.26
C GLY A 294 21.40 7.93 15.52
N LEU A 295 20.73 6.95 14.92
CA LEU A 295 19.42 7.09 14.27
C LEU A 295 18.27 6.93 15.29
N ALA A 296 17.08 7.43 14.97
CA ALA A 296 15.89 7.27 15.82
C ALA A 296 15.54 5.79 16.09
N VAL A 297 15.86 4.91 15.12
CA VAL A 297 15.63 3.46 15.23
C VAL A 297 16.48 2.78 16.31
N ALA A 298 17.52 3.44 16.83
CA ALA A 298 18.35 2.95 17.93
C ALA A 298 17.55 2.70 19.22
N ASP A 299 16.45 3.44 19.41
CA ASP A 299 15.60 3.34 20.60
C ASP A 299 14.46 2.31 20.43
N TYR A 300 14.34 1.70 19.25
CA TYR A 300 13.24 0.77 18.95
C TYR A 300 13.58 -0.66 19.38
N PRO A 301 12.59 -1.45 19.83
CA PRO A 301 12.78 -2.87 20.02
C PRO A 301 13.22 -3.54 18.71
N ILE A 302 14.18 -4.46 18.80
CA ILE A 302 14.65 -5.25 17.65
C ILE A 302 14.02 -6.64 17.71
N ARG A 303 13.47 -7.09 16.58
CA ARG A 303 12.92 -8.43 16.39
C ARG A 303 13.66 -9.14 15.26
N PHE A 304 14.29 -10.26 15.59
CA PHE A 304 14.86 -11.16 14.61
C PHE A 304 13.79 -12.10 14.05
N LEU A 305 13.78 -12.25 12.73
CA LEU A 305 12.92 -13.16 11.99
C LEU A 305 13.73 -14.37 11.51
N GLU A 306 13.04 -15.48 11.24
CA GLU A 306 13.68 -16.70 10.73
C GLU A 306 14.10 -16.52 9.26
N GLN A 307 15.24 -17.13 8.89
CA GLN A 307 15.75 -17.21 7.52
C GLN A 307 15.08 -18.32 6.72
#